data_AF-A0A4R5QJA3-F1
#
_entry.id   AF-A0A4R5QJA3-F1
#
_cell.length_a   1.000
_cell.length_b   1.000
_cell.length_c   1.000
_cell.angle_alpha   90.00
_cell.angle_beta   90.00
_cell.angle_gamma   90.00
#
_symmetry.space_group_name_H-M   'P 1'
#
loop_
_entity.id
_entity.type
_entity.pdbx_description
1 polymer ?
#
loop_
_entity_poly.entity_id
_entity_poly.type
_entity_poly.pdbx_seq_one_letter_code
_entity_poly.pdbx_strand_id
1 'polypeptide(L)'
;MQPYILALIALSLAGVIEARCSTPGLRPEAAVADNVFHILGRAAFGFWLVLLAWGFWKMHWTQPVAGIVLSLGANWLLVQQGARPYWPGLSMGLALLGFLLTTVALSW
;
A
#
# COMPACT_ATOMS: atom_id res chain seq x y z
N MET A 1 1.19 -15.68 -7.84
CA MET A 1 0.11 -14.77 -7.38
C MET A 1 -0.17 -13.77 -8.51
N GLN A 2 -1.43 -13.39 -8.74
CA GLN A 2 -1.76 -12.42 -9.80
C GLN A 2 -1.19 -11.04 -9.46
N PRO A 3 -0.65 -10.28 -10.45
CA PRO A 3 -0.07 -8.95 -10.23
C PRO A 3 -1.04 -7.99 -9.52
N TYR A 4 -2.33 -8.11 -9.83
CA TYR A 4 -3.43 -7.39 -9.18
C TYR A 4 -3.45 -7.56 -7.65
N ILE A 5 -3.42 -8.79 -7.15
CA ILE A 5 -3.48 -9.08 -5.71
C ILE A 5 -2.21 -8.57 -5.00
N LEU A 6 -1.03 -8.75 -5.64
CA LEU A 6 0.23 -8.26 -5.10
C LEU A 6 0.25 -6.73 -5.03
N ALA A 7 -0.26 -6.05 -6.06
CA ALA A 7 -0.41 -4.60 -6.07
C ALA A 7 -1.29 -4.13 -4.91
N LEU A 8 -2.45 -4.76 -4.71
CA LEU A 8 -3.36 -4.42 -3.60
C LEU A 8 -2.68 -4.57 -2.23
N ILE A 9 -1.98 -5.68 -1.99
CA ILE A 9 -1.30 -5.90 -0.71
C ILE A 9 -0.21 -4.84 -0.49
N ALA A 10 0.63 -4.59 -1.50
CA ALA A 10 1.73 -3.63 -1.40
C ALA A 10 1.23 -2.20 -1.14
N LEU A 11 0.23 -1.74 -1.90
CA LEU A 11 -0.36 -0.41 -1.75
C LEU A 11 -1.08 -0.24 -0.40
N SER A 12 -1.81 -1.27 0.03
CA SER A 12 -2.47 -1.29 1.34
C SER A 12 -1.47 -1.15 2.48
N LEU A 13 -0.41 -1.96 2.47
CA LEU A 13 0.63 -1.92 3.48
C LEU A 13 1.32 -0.56 3.51
N ALA A 14 1.67 0.00 2.35
CA ALA A 14 2.29 1.33 2.26
C ALA A 14 1.41 2.42 2.90
N GLY A 15 0.11 2.43 2.61
CA GLY A 15 -0.84 3.38 3.20
C GLY A 15 -1.03 3.20 4.70
N VAL A 16 -1.09 1.95 5.19
CA VAL A 16 -1.21 1.68 6.64
C VAL A 16 0.05 2.11 7.39
N ILE A 17 1.24 1.86 6.83
CA ILE A 17 2.49 2.30 7.45
C ILE A 17 2.51 3.83 7.56
N GLU A 18 2.11 4.55 6.50
CA GLU A 18 2.06 6.01 6.51
C GLU A 18 1.13 6.54 7.61
N ALA A 19 -0.09 5.99 7.71
CA ALA A 19 -1.04 6.39 8.75
C ALA A 19 -0.50 6.17 10.17
N ARG A 20 0.30 5.11 10.37
CA ARG A 20 0.86 4.72 11.68
C ARG A 20 2.15 5.45 12.06
N CYS A 21 2.88 5.98 11.08
CA CYS A 21 4.13 6.73 11.28
C CYS A 21 3.91 8.26 11.35
N SER A 22 2.68 8.72 11.57
CA SER A 22 2.36 10.14 11.75
C SER A 22 2.99 10.77 13.01
N THR A 23 3.56 9.97 13.91
CA THR A 23 4.28 10.42 15.11
C THR A 23 5.66 11.01 14.76
N PRO A 24 6.05 12.18 15.29
CA PRO A 24 7.31 12.86 14.94
C PRO A 24 8.59 12.01 15.06
N GLY A 25 8.65 11.09 16.03
CA GLY A 25 9.85 10.25 16.26
C GLY A 25 10.06 9.10 15.26
N LEU A 26 9.11 8.85 14.36
CA LEU A 26 9.20 7.80 13.32
C LEU A 26 9.27 8.38 11.92
N ARG A 27 9.33 9.71 11.79
CA ARG A 27 9.34 10.41 10.50
C ARG A 27 10.77 10.52 9.95
N PRO A 28 10.95 10.57 8.62
CA PRO A 28 12.24 10.90 8.03
C PRO A 28 12.76 12.26 8.55
N GLU A 29 14.05 12.33 8.91
CA GLU A 29 14.65 13.57 9.42
C GLU A 29 14.73 14.68 8.35
N ALA A 30 14.91 14.28 7.09
CA ALA A 30 14.95 15.22 5.97
C ALA A 30 13.52 15.65 5.58
N ALA A 31 13.26 16.96 5.59
CA ALA A 31 11.95 17.53 5.25
C ALA A 31 11.42 17.10 3.87
N VAL A 32 12.31 16.91 2.89
CA VAL A 32 11.92 16.43 1.55
C VAL A 32 11.44 14.97 1.62
N ALA A 33 12.15 14.11 2.36
CA ALA A 33 11.79 12.71 2.49
C ALA A 33 10.48 12.52 3.26
N ASP A 34 10.21 13.38 4.24
CA ASP A 34 8.95 13.41 4.98
C ASP A 34 7.76 13.78 4.08
N ASN A 35 7.90 14.81 3.24
CA ASN A 35 6.89 15.17 2.26
C ASN A 35 6.63 14.04 1.25
N VAL A 36 7.71 13.45 0.71
CA VAL A 36 7.62 12.34 -0.26
C VAL A 36 6.94 11.12 0.38
N PHE A 37 7.25 10.82 1.64
CA PHE A 37 6.62 9.74 2.39
C PHE A 37 5.10 9.92 2.51
N HIS A 38 4.65 11.11 2.92
CA HIS A 38 3.22 11.41 3.00
C HIS A 38 2.51 11.37 1.64
N ILE A 39 3.15 11.91 0.59
CA ILE A 39 2.59 11.89 -0.76
C ILE A 39 2.46 10.45 -1.26
N LEU A 40 3.52 9.64 -1.14
CA LEU A 40 3.52 8.26 -1.59
C LEU A 40 2.53 7.39 -0.81
N GLY A 41 2.44 7.53 0.52
CA GLY A 41 1.50 6.77 1.32
C GLY A 41 0.04 7.11 1.02
N ARG A 42 -0.29 8.40 0.88
CA ARG A 42 -1.65 8.84 0.51
C ARG A 42 -2.01 8.42 -0.92
N ALA A 43 -1.06 8.54 -1.85
CA ALA A 43 -1.24 8.07 -3.21
C ALA A 43 -1.42 6.54 -3.25
N ALA A 44 -0.67 5.79 -2.44
CA ALA A 44 -0.78 4.33 -2.38
C ALA A 44 -2.19 3.90 -1.94
N PHE A 45 -2.72 4.54 -0.89
CA PHE A 45 -4.10 4.30 -0.47
C PHE A 45 -5.12 4.67 -1.56
N GLY A 46 -4.93 5.79 -2.25
CA GLY A 46 -5.79 6.19 -3.37
C GLY A 46 -5.80 5.16 -4.50
N PHE A 47 -4.62 4.69 -4.92
CA PHE A 47 -4.50 3.66 -5.96
C PHE A 47 -5.02 2.30 -5.52
N TRP A 48 -4.93 1.96 -4.24
CA TRP A 48 -5.55 0.76 -3.69
C TRP A 48 -7.08 0.77 -3.90
N LEU A 49 -7.74 1.89 -3.60
CA LEU A 49 -9.18 2.07 -3.86
C LEU A 49 -9.52 2.00 -5.35
N VAL A 50 -8.72 2.65 -6.21
CA VAL A 50 -8.90 2.60 -7.66
C VAL A 50 -8.80 1.18 -8.18
N LEU A 51 -7.79 0.41 -7.77
CA LEU A 51 -7.62 -0.97 -8.17
C LEU A 51 -8.79 -1.85 -7.70
N LEU A 52 -9.29 -1.65 -6.47
CA LEU A 52 -10.46 -2.38 -6.01
C LEU A 52 -11.70 -2.09 -6.87
N ALA A 53 -11.99 -0.83 -7.13
CA ALA A 53 -13.12 -0.42 -7.96
C ALA A 53 -12.99 -1.00 -9.38
N TRP A 54 -11.80 -0.92 -9.96
CA TRP A 54 -11.49 -1.48 -11.27
C TRP A 54 -11.64 -3.02 -11.28
N GLY A 55 -11.17 -3.70 -10.23
CA GLY A 55 -11.28 -5.15 -10.08
C GLY A 55 -12.73 -5.62 -9.97
N PHE A 56 -13.58 -4.90 -9.23
CA PHE A 56 -15.02 -5.19 -9.19
C PHE A 56 -15.73 -4.93 -10.53
N TRP A 57 -15.22 -4.01 -11.35
CA TRP A 57 -15.76 -3.77 -12.70
C TRP A 57 -15.34 -4.88 -13.66
N LYS A 58 -14.05 -5.21 -13.72
CA LYS A 58 -13.47 -5.99 -14.83
C LYS A 58 -13.25 -7.46 -14.53
N MET A 59 -13.14 -7.84 -13.26
CA MET A 59 -12.81 -9.21 -12.85
C MET A 59 -14.00 -9.90 -12.17
N HIS A 60 -13.93 -11.22 -12.06
CA HIS A 60 -14.86 -11.97 -11.23
C HIS A 60 -14.73 -11.50 -9.77
N TRP A 61 -15.85 -11.25 -9.10
CA TRP A 61 -15.94 -10.61 -7.77
C TRP A 61 -15.10 -11.30 -6.68
N THR A 62 -14.80 -12.59 -6.83
CA THR A 62 -13.93 -13.33 -5.90
C THR A 62 -12.51 -12.76 -5.84
N GLN A 63 -12.00 -12.20 -6.94
CA GLN A 63 -10.66 -11.61 -7.01
C GLN A 63 -10.51 -10.34 -6.15
N PRO A 64 -11.33 -9.28 -6.31
CA PRO A 64 -11.25 -8.10 -5.45
C PRO A 64 -11.57 -8.43 -3.99
N VAL A 65 -12.51 -9.35 -3.71
CA VAL A 65 -12.77 -9.80 -2.33
C VAL A 65 -11.55 -10.48 -1.73
N ALA A 66 -10.89 -11.40 -2.44
CA ALA A 66 -9.65 -12.01 -1.98
C ALA A 66 -8.54 -10.95 -1.76
N GLY A 67 -8.44 -9.98 -2.66
CA GLY A 67 -7.52 -8.84 -2.52
C GLY A 67 -7.76 -8.03 -1.25
N ILE A 68 -9.02 -7.75 -0.91
CA ILE A 68 -9.39 -7.08 0.36
C ILE A 68 -8.98 -7.94 1.55
N VAL A 69 -9.39 -9.21 1.59
CA VAL A 69 -9.10 -10.10 2.74
C VAL A 69 -7.60 -10.23 2.95
N LEU A 70 -6.82 -10.42 1.89
CA LEU A 70 -5.36 -10.54 1.98
C LEU A 70 -4.71 -9.22 2.39
N SER A 71 -5.19 -8.08 1.89
CA SER A 71 -4.69 -6.76 2.30
C SER A 71 -4.93 -6.52 3.79
N LEU A 72 -6.15 -6.80 4.27
CA LEU A 72 -6.50 -6.66 5.69
C LEU A 72 -5.72 -7.63 6.58
N GLY A 73 -5.55 -8.88 6.15
CA GLY A 73 -4.72 -9.86 6.85
C GLY A 73 -3.26 -9.42 6.95
N ALA A 74 -2.69 -8.92 5.86
CA ALA A 74 -1.33 -8.38 5.84
C ALA A 74 -1.19 -7.16 6.75
N ASN A 75 -2.16 -6.24 6.73
CA ASN A 75 -2.18 -5.08 7.62
C ASN A 75 -2.28 -5.51 9.09
N TRP A 76 -3.10 -6.51 9.41
CA TRP A 76 -3.23 -7.02 10.77
C TRP A 76 -1.92 -7.62 11.29
N LEU A 77 -1.21 -8.40 10.46
CA LEU A 77 0.12 -8.92 10.80
C LEU A 77 1.15 -7.80 10.97
N LEU A 78 1.11 -6.78 10.12
CA LEU A 78 1.99 -5.63 10.20
C LEU A 78 1.77 -4.84 11.50
N VAL A 79 0.51 -4.56 11.84
CA VAL A 79 0.14 -3.78 13.03
C VAL A 79 0.57 -4.49 14.32
N GLN A 80 0.50 -5.83 14.35
CA GLN A 80 0.97 -6.63 15.49
C GLN A 80 2.48 -6.50 15.75
N GLN A 81 3.29 -6.20 14.73
CA GLN A 81 4.75 -6.13 14.87
C GLN A 81 5.25 -4.84 15.55
N GLY A 82 4.36 -3.86 15.78
CA GLY A 82 4.70 -2.56 16.33
C GLY A 82 5.49 -1.68 15.36
N ALA A 83 5.48 -0.36 15.59
CA ALA A 83 6.17 0.58 14.72
C ALA A 83 7.70 0.43 14.80
N ARG A 84 8.39 0.51 13.66
CA ARG A 84 9.86 0.37 13.59
C ARG A 84 10.51 1.55 12.84
N PRO A 85 11.76 1.92 13.16
CA PRO A 85 12.42 3.08 12.54
C PRO A 85 12.57 3.03 11.02
N TYR A 86 12.65 1.83 10.43
CA TYR A 86 12.80 1.65 8.98
C TYR A 86 11.47 1.67 8.20
N TRP A 87 10.33 1.84 8.88
CA TRP A 87 9.00 1.83 8.27
C TRP A 87 8.79 2.88 7.18
N PRO A 88 9.28 4.14 7.31
CA PRO A 88 9.11 5.12 6.23
C PRO A 88 9.74 4.67 4.92
N GLY A 89 10.98 4.15 4.99
CA GLY A 89 11.66 3.60 3.82
C GLY A 89 10.91 2.41 3.21
N LEU A 90 10.41 1.52 4.06
CA LEU A 90 9.64 0.35 3.63
C LEU A 90 8.32 0.74 2.95
N SER A 91 7.59 1.71 3.51
CA SER A 91 6.36 2.24 2.91
C SER A 91 6.61 2.85 1.53
N MET A 92 7.64 3.69 1.38
CA MET A 92 8.00 4.27 0.08
C MET A 92 8.35 3.18 -0.93
N GLY A 93 9.12 2.16 -0.52
CA GLY A 93 9.46 1.02 -1.37
C GLY A 93 8.22 0.22 -1.79
N LEU A 94 7.31 -0.07 -0.85
CA LEU A 94 6.06 -0.77 -1.13
C LEU A 94 5.11 0.05 -2.01
N ALA A 95 5.07 1.37 -1.85
CA ALA A 95 4.29 2.26 -2.69
C ALA A 95 4.79 2.21 -4.14
N LEU A 96 6.11 2.37 -4.34
CA LEU A 96 6.73 2.28 -5.67
C LEU A 96 6.48 0.92 -6.33
N LEU A 97 6.68 -0.17 -5.59
CA LEU A 97 6.37 -1.52 -6.07
C LEU A 97 4.88 -1.66 -6.42
N GLY A 98 3.99 -1.16 -5.56
CA GLY A 98 2.56 -1.17 -5.77
C GLY A 98 2.14 -0.42 -7.02
N PHE A 99 2.71 0.76 -7.30
CA PHE A 99 2.44 1.53 -8.51
C PHE A 99 2.92 0.80 -9.77
N LEU A 100 4.13 0.23 -9.74
CA LEU A 100 4.64 -0.58 -10.86
C LEU A 100 3.72 -1.78 -11.12
N LEU A 101 3.35 -2.52 -10.09
CA LEU A 101 2.42 -3.65 -10.23
C LEU A 101 1.02 -3.22 -10.68
N THR A 102 0.59 -2.01 -10.32
CA THR A 102 -0.67 -1.43 -10.82
C THR A 102 -0.62 -1.23 -12.33
N THR A 103 0.48 -0.69 -12.87
CA THR A 103 0.63 -0.53 -14.32
C THR A 103 0.59 -1.87 -15.06
N VAL A 104 1.17 -2.91 -14.46
CA VAL A 104 1.12 -4.28 -14.98
C VAL A 104 -0.28 -4.88 -14.84
N ALA A 105 -1.01 -4.59 -13.77
CA ALA A 105 -2.36 -5.12 -13.57
C ALA A 105 -3.37 -4.50 -14.55
N LEU A 106 -3.22 -3.20 -14.85
CA LEU A 106 -4.11 -2.45 -15.75
C LEU A 106 -3.83 -2.66 -17.24
N SER A 107 -2.70 -3.28 -17.61
CA SER A 107 -2.36 -3.57 -19.00
C SER A 107 -3.07 -4.80 -19.58
N TRP A 108 -3.88 -5.50 -18.79
CA TRP A 108 -4.66 -6.68 -19.16
C TRP A 108 -6.15 -6.37 -19.09
#